data_AF-A0A6J6TBW2-F1
#
_entry.id   AF-A0A6J6TBW2-F1
#
_cell.length_a   1.000
_cell.length_b   1.000
_cell.length_c   1.000
_cell.angle_alpha   90.00
_cell.angle_beta   90.00
_cell.angle_gamma   90.00
#
_symmetry.space_group_name_H-M   'P 1'
#
loop_
_entity.id
_entity.type
_entity.pdbx_description
1 polymer ?
#
loop_
_entity_poly.entity_id
_entity_poly.type
_entity_poly.pdbx_seq_one_letter_code
_entity_poly.pdbx_strand_id
1 'polypeptide(L)'
;MGPESVNAANAAACSADEGKFLEYHRLLMMNQKAENSGAWTNSVFASIGQTAGITSQKFSSCVNKGKYLGWVSNVAAAGAKANVNSTPTVFVNGKEIDRNASEYFDAAKFKAAVERG
;
A
#
# COMPACT_ATOMS: atom_id res chain seq x y z
N MET A 1 5.56 -12.09 -3.14
CA MET A 1 4.35 -11.26 -3.35
C MET A 1 3.31 -12.12 -4.07
N GLY A 2 2.10 -12.24 -3.53
CA GLY A 2 1.02 -13.04 -4.13
C GLY A 2 0.11 -12.20 -5.06
N PRO A 3 -0.71 -12.85 -5.91
CA PRO A 3 -1.63 -12.16 -6.83
C PRO A 3 -2.62 -11.22 -6.14
N GLU A 4 -3.11 -11.59 -4.96
CA GLU A 4 -4.06 -10.74 -4.20
C GLU A 4 -3.40 -9.45 -3.72
N SER A 5 -2.15 -9.52 -3.26
CA SER A 5 -1.37 -8.33 -2.89
C SER A 5 -1.14 -7.40 -4.09
N VAL A 6 -0.92 -7.97 -5.28
CA VAL A 6 -0.78 -7.19 -6.53
C VAL A 6 -2.06 -6.43 -6.85
N ASN A 7 -3.22 -7.09 -6.76
CA ASN A 7 -4.51 -6.45 -7.00
C ASN A 7 -4.86 -5.41 -5.93
N ALA A 8 -4.53 -5.68 -4.66
CA ALA A 8 -4.68 -4.73 -3.57
C ALA A 8 -3.84 -3.46 -3.79
N ALA A 9 -2.58 -3.62 -4.22
CA ALA A 9 -1.69 -2.51 -4.53
C ALA A 9 -2.19 -1.70 -5.74
N ASN A 10 -2.72 -2.36 -6.78
CA ASN A 10 -3.37 -1.69 -7.91
C ASN A 10 -4.57 -0.85 -7.44
N ALA A 11 -5.44 -1.41 -6.59
CA ALA A 11 -6.60 -0.69 -6.09
C ALA A 11 -6.22 0.49 -5.16
N ALA A 12 -5.18 0.34 -4.36
CA ALA A 12 -4.63 1.43 -3.56
C ALA A 12 -4.07 2.57 -4.44
N ALA A 13 -3.39 2.25 -5.54
CA ALA A 13 -2.97 3.26 -6.51
C ALA A 13 -4.18 3.93 -7.20
N CYS A 14 -5.22 3.18 -7.54
CA CYS A 14 -6.47 3.74 -8.07
C CYS A 14 -7.15 4.70 -7.08
N SER A 15 -7.12 4.42 -5.77
CA SER A 15 -7.71 5.34 -4.77
C SER A 15 -6.86 6.58 -4.54
N ALA A 16 -5.58 6.56 -4.89
CA ALA A 16 -4.73 7.74 -4.89
C ALA A 16 -5.14 8.75 -5.97
N ASP A 17 -5.55 8.29 -7.17
CA ASP A 17 -6.12 9.17 -8.23
C ASP A 17 -7.37 9.94 -7.73
N GLU A 18 -8.08 9.38 -6.76
CA GLU A 18 -9.30 9.95 -6.17
C GLU A 18 -9.01 10.77 -4.89
N GLY A 19 -7.73 10.92 -4.51
CA GLY A 19 -7.32 11.62 -3.29
C GLY A 19 -7.69 10.88 -1.98
N LYS A 20 -7.96 9.57 -2.06
CA LYS A 20 -8.51 8.75 -0.96
C LYS A 20 -7.58 7.64 -0.48
N PHE A 21 -6.32 7.62 -0.93
CA PHE A 21 -5.35 6.57 -0.60
C PHE A 21 -5.28 6.24 0.90
N LEU A 22 -5.10 7.24 1.77
CA LEU A 22 -4.93 6.98 3.21
C LEU A 22 -6.18 6.32 3.82
N GLU A 23 -7.37 6.78 3.45
CA GLU A 23 -8.62 6.21 3.96
C GLU A 23 -8.85 4.80 3.42
N TYR A 24 -8.63 4.61 2.12
CA TYR A 24 -8.71 3.30 1.48
C TYR A 24 -7.73 2.30 2.10
N HIS A 25 -6.47 2.71 2.31
CA HIS A 25 -5.44 1.88 2.91
C HIS A 25 -5.79 1.47 4.33
N ARG A 26 -6.29 2.39 5.16
CA ARG A 26 -6.76 2.06 6.53
C ARG A 26 -7.84 1.00 6.48
N LEU A 27 -8.86 1.18 5.64
CA LEU A 27 -9.94 0.21 5.52
C LEU A 27 -9.43 -1.15 5.04
N LEU A 28 -8.49 -1.19 4.09
CA LEU A 28 -7.92 -2.44 3.60
C LEU A 28 -7.15 -3.19 4.71
N MET A 29 -6.35 -2.48 5.51
CA MET A 29 -5.63 -3.06 6.64
C MET A 29 -6.55 -3.47 7.80
N MET A 30 -7.56 -2.66 8.13
CA MET A 30 -8.55 -2.99 9.16
C MET A 30 -9.38 -4.23 8.81
N ASN A 31 -9.57 -4.49 7.52
CA ASN A 31 -10.30 -5.65 7.02
C ASN A 31 -9.37 -6.77 6.54
N GLN A 32 -8.10 -6.81 7.01
CA GLN A 32 -7.14 -7.80 6.55
C GLN A 32 -7.63 -9.23 6.84
N LYS A 33 -7.89 -9.99 5.77
CA LYS A 33 -8.20 -11.42 5.79
C LYS A 33 -6.94 -12.23 5.48
N ALA A 34 -7.04 -13.54 5.65
CA ALA A 34 -5.99 -14.47 5.25
C ALA A 34 -5.52 -14.20 3.81
N GLU A 35 -4.21 -14.13 3.63
CA GLU A 35 -3.59 -13.93 2.33
C GLU A 35 -3.76 -15.16 1.43
N ASN A 36 -3.93 -14.94 0.13
CA ASN A 36 -4.08 -15.97 -0.90
C ASN A 36 -5.28 -16.91 -0.63
N SER A 37 -6.33 -16.38 0.01
CA SER A 37 -7.53 -17.14 0.40
C SER A 37 -8.61 -17.18 -0.69
N GLY A 38 -8.47 -16.40 -1.76
CA GLY A 38 -9.51 -16.16 -2.75
C GLY A 38 -10.52 -15.09 -2.31
N ALA A 39 -10.42 -14.56 -1.08
CA ALA A 39 -11.34 -13.56 -0.54
C ALA A 39 -11.10 -12.16 -1.12
N TRP A 40 -9.93 -11.91 -1.72
CA TRP A 40 -9.53 -10.59 -2.20
C TRP A 40 -9.75 -10.44 -3.70
N THR A 41 -10.99 -10.15 -4.06
CA THR A 41 -11.41 -9.93 -5.45
C THR A 41 -11.46 -8.45 -5.81
N ASN A 42 -11.49 -8.14 -7.10
CA ASN A 42 -11.70 -6.76 -7.57
C ASN A 42 -13.02 -6.15 -7.08
N SER A 43 -14.07 -6.95 -6.89
CA SER A 43 -15.32 -6.46 -6.32
C SER A 43 -15.19 -6.08 -4.85
N VAL A 44 -14.41 -6.84 -4.07
CA VAL A 44 -14.09 -6.48 -2.68
C VAL A 44 -13.29 -5.19 -2.62
N PHE A 45 -12.27 -5.04 -3.46
CA PHE A 45 -11.50 -3.79 -3.56
C PHE A 45 -12.37 -2.60 -3.98
N ALA A 46 -13.28 -2.79 -4.95
CA ALA A 46 -14.23 -1.77 -5.35
C ALA A 46 -15.16 -1.35 -4.18
N SER A 47 -15.65 -2.32 -3.43
CA SER A 47 -16.51 -2.11 -2.25
C SER A 47 -15.79 -1.32 -1.14
N ILE A 48 -14.52 -1.63 -0.86
CA ILE A 48 -13.70 -0.87 0.09
C ILE A 48 -13.58 0.59 -0.36
N GLY A 49 -13.44 0.83 -1.67
CA GLY A 49 -13.43 2.19 -2.22
C GLY A 49 -14.72 2.95 -1.95
N GLN A 50 -15.87 2.30 -2.10
CA GLN A 50 -17.17 2.90 -1.78
C GLN A 50 -17.25 3.28 -0.29
N THR A 51 -16.81 2.40 0.61
CA THR A 51 -16.72 2.68 2.05
C THR A 51 -15.76 3.84 2.35
N ALA A 52 -14.68 3.99 1.57
CA ALA A 52 -13.76 5.13 1.65
C ALA A 52 -14.35 6.45 1.09
N GLY A 53 -15.59 6.42 0.59
CA GLY A 53 -16.28 7.57 -0.02
C GLY A 53 -15.92 7.81 -1.49
N ILE A 54 -15.39 6.81 -2.19
CA ILE A 54 -15.12 6.88 -3.64
C ILE A 54 -16.36 6.41 -4.40
N THR A 55 -17.09 7.35 -5.00
CA THR A 55 -18.33 7.08 -5.75
C THR A 55 -18.13 7.07 -7.27
N SER A 56 -16.91 7.34 -7.74
CA SER A 56 -16.62 7.47 -9.16
C SER A 56 -16.62 6.10 -9.85
N GLN A 57 -17.19 6.03 -11.06
CA GLN A 57 -17.05 4.84 -11.91
C GLN A 57 -15.61 4.67 -12.43
N LYS A 58 -14.82 5.75 -12.43
CA LYS A 58 -13.41 5.74 -12.84
C LYS A 58 -12.59 4.84 -11.93
N PHE A 59 -12.82 4.90 -10.62
CA PHE A 59 -12.17 4.02 -9.66
C PHE A 59 -12.48 2.55 -9.92
N SER A 60 -13.75 2.19 -10.00
CA SER A 60 -14.17 0.81 -10.30
C SER A 60 -13.58 0.29 -11.61
N SER A 61 -13.52 1.14 -12.64
CA SER A 61 -12.87 0.78 -13.92
C SER A 61 -11.35 0.61 -13.78
N CYS A 62 -10.70 1.49 -13.02
CA CYS A 62 -9.26 1.43 -12.73
C CYS A 62 -8.88 0.11 -12.03
N VAL A 63 -9.64 -0.26 -10.99
CA VAL A 63 -9.45 -1.51 -10.26
C VAL A 63 -9.62 -2.70 -11.20
N ASN A 64 -10.75 -2.79 -11.89
CA ASN A 64 -11.09 -3.93 -12.73
C ASN A 64 -10.16 -4.12 -13.93
N LYS A 65 -9.65 -3.04 -14.51
CA LYS A 65 -8.71 -3.09 -15.65
C LYS A 65 -7.27 -3.33 -15.22
N GLY A 66 -6.95 -3.29 -13.93
CA GLY A 66 -5.57 -3.40 -13.46
C GLY A 66 -4.69 -2.25 -13.97
N LYS A 67 -5.21 -1.01 -13.97
CA LYS A 67 -4.53 0.17 -14.56
C LYS A 67 -3.09 0.33 -14.07
N TYR A 68 -2.84 0.00 -12.81
CA TYR A 68 -1.55 0.19 -12.14
C TYR A 68 -0.72 -1.10 -12.00
N LEU A 69 -1.09 -2.22 -12.62
CA LEU A 69 -0.32 -3.46 -12.51
C LEU A 69 1.16 -3.30 -12.91
N GLY A 70 1.43 -2.58 -14.01
CA GLY A 70 2.82 -2.28 -14.41
C GLY A 70 3.57 -1.40 -13.39
N TRP A 71 2.88 -0.44 -12.78
CA TRP A 71 3.46 0.36 -11.70
C TRP A 71 3.76 -0.49 -10.46
N VAL A 72 2.86 -1.40 -10.08
CA VAL A 72 3.08 -2.35 -8.97
C VAL A 72 4.31 -3.21 -9.21
N SER A 73 4.49 -3.73 -10.44
CA SER A 73 5.70 -4.47 -10.82
C SER A 73 6.97 -3.62 -10.66
N ASN A 74 6.94 -2.35 -11.08
CA ASN A 74 8.07 -1.45 -10.94
C ASN A 74 8.41 -1.16 -9.46
N VAL A 75 7.39 -0.95 -8.61
CA VAL A 75 7.58 -0.75 -7.17
C VAL A 75 8.19 -1.99 -6.52
N ALA A 76 7.70 -3.18 -6.87
CA ALA A 76 8.25 -4.44 -6.37
C ALA A 76 9.73 -4.62 -6.78
N ALA A 77 10.06 -4.32 -8.04
CA ALA A 77 11.45 -4.37 -8.52
C ALA A 77 12.35 -3.35 -7.83
N ALA A 78 11.86 -2.14 -7.58
CA ALA A 78 12.59 -1.11 -6.83
C ALA A 78 12.87 -1.54 -5.39
N GLY A 79 11.89 -2.12 -4.70
CA GLY A 79 12.07 -2.66 -3.34
C GLY A 79 13.10 -3.78 -3.30
N ALA A 80 13.05 -4.71 -4.26
CA ALA A 80 14.04 -5.77 -4.39
C ALA A 80 15.46 -5.21 -4.63
N LYS A 81 15.61 -4.22 -5.52
CA LYS A 81 16.90 -3.56 -5.78
C LYS A 81 17.44 -2.85 -4.53
N ALA A 82 16.56 -2.36 -3.67
CA ALA A 82 16.91 -1.75 -2.39
C ALA A 82 17.10 -2.77 -1.25
N ASN A 83 17.10 -4.08 -1.53
CA ASN A 83 17.21 -5.16 -0.55
C ASN A 83 16.11 -5.12 0.54
N VAL A 84 14.93 -4.58 0.23
CA VAL A 84 13.78 -4.60 1.15
C VAL A 84 13.22 -6.01 1.23
N ASN A 85 13.36 -6.65 2.39
CA ASN A 85 12.97 -8.05 2.62
C ASN A 85 11.82 -8.21 3.63
N SER A 86 11.33 -7.13 4.21
CA SER A 86 10.19 -7.16 5.13
C SER A 86 9.45 -5.82 5.12
N THR A 87 8.23 -5.82 5.64
CA THR A 87 7.41 -4.61 5.79
C THR A 87 6.99 -4.44 7.25
N PRO A 88 6.91 -3.19 7.77
CA PRO A 88 7.36 -1.96 7.13
C PRO A 88 8.90 -1.85 7.08
N THR A 89 9.42 -1.17 6.06
CA THR A 89 10.82 -0.71 5.96
C THR A 89 10.77 0.76 5.53
N VAL A 90 11.53 1.64 6.21
CA VAL A 90 11.50 3.08 5.94
C VAL A 90 12.91 3.59 5.71
N PHE A 91 13.08 4.38 4.64
CA PHE A 91 14.31 5.10 4.34
C PHE A 91 14.07 6.61 4.49
N VAL A 92 15.02 7.30 5.11
CA VAL A 92 15.12 8.77 5.12
C VAL A 92 16.44 9.13 4.44
N ASN A 93 16.38 9.96 3.40
CA ASN A 93 17.54 10.39 2.61
C ASN A 93 18.45 9.22 2.15
N GLY A 94 17.84 8.10 1.77
CA GLY A 94 18.54 6.90 1.30
C GLY A 94 19.10 5.99 2.39
N LYS A 95 18.98 6.36 3.67
CA LYS A 95 19.40 5.54 4.82
C LYS A 95 18.20 4.90 5.49
N GLU A 96 18.26 3.60 5.75
CA GLU A 96 17.22 2.90 6.48
C GLU A 96 17.19 3.37 7.95
N ILE A 97 16.00 3.61 8.47
CA ILE A 97 15.75 3.82 9.90
C ILE A 97 15.90 2.48 10.63
N ASP A 98 16.43 2.48 11.87
CA ASP A 98 16.63 1.22 12.60
C ASP A 98 15.30 0.58 13.00
N ARG A 99 15.02 -0.54 12.35
CA ARG A 99 13.81 -1.33 12.51
C ARG A 99 13.75 -2.09 13.82
N ASN A 100 14.90 -2.42 14.41
CA ASN A 100 15.02 -3.14 15.67
C ASN A 100 14.86 -2.23 16.90
N ALA A 101 15.14 -0.94 16.73
CA ALA A 101 14.97 0.08 17.78
C ALA A 101 13.54 0.65 17.85
N SER A 102 12.61 0.09 17.07
CA SER A 102 11.21 0.51 16.93
C SER A 102 11.04 1.99 16.55
N GLU A 103 12.00 2.55 15.81
CA GLU A 103 12.06 4.00 15.59
C GLU A 103 10.89 4.52 14.78
N TYR A 104 10.32 3.74 13.86
CA TYR A 104 9.16 4.15 13.06
C TYR A 104 7.81 3.96 13.77
N PHE A 105 7.77 3.26 14.92
CA PHE A 105 6.53 3.09 15.69
C PHE A 105 6.41 4.06 16.87
N ASP A 106 7.46 4.84 17.14
CA ASP A 106 7.46 5.88 18.15
C ASP A 106 7.58 7.25 17.48
N ALA A 107 6.63 8.15 17.75
CA ALA A 107 6.59 9.45 17.07
C ALA A 107 7.83 10.32 17.34
N ALA A 108 8.38 10.28 18.56
CA ALA A 108 9.54 11.07 18.93
C ALA A 108 10.82 10.51 18.29
N LYS A 109 11.00 9.18 18.31
CA LYS A 109 12.11 8.51 17.65
C LYS A 109 12.05 8.66 16.13
N PHE A 110 10.87 8.56 15.54
CA PHE A 110 10.69 8.75 14.10
C PHE A 110 11.04 10.18 13.70
N LYS A 111 10.56 11.18 14.44
CA LYS A 111 10.92 12.59 14.22
C LYS A 111 12.43 12.78 14.28
N ALA A 112 13.09 12.28 15.33
CA ALA A 112 14.53 12.35 15.45
C ALA A 112 15.27 11.60 14.32
N ALA A 113 14.65 10.58 13.73
CA ALA A 113 15.18 9.83 12.59
C ALA A 113 15.09 10.60 11.27
N VAL A 114 14.02 11.34 11.09
CA VAL A 114 13.84 12.26 9.96
C VAL A 114 14.82 13.43 10.07
N GLU A 115 14.99 14.02 11.25
CA GLU A 115 15.83 15.22 11.45
C GLU A 115 17.34 14.96 11.31
N ARG A 116 17.80 13.72 11.50
CA ARG A 116 19.22 13.34 11.40
C ARG A 116 19.61 12.72 10.05
N GLY A 117 18.63 12.41 9.20
CA GLY A 117 18.84 11.92 7.84
C GLY A 117 19.06 13.07 6.89
#